data_AF-A0A924BHA0-F1
#
_entry.id   AF-A0A924BHA0-F1
#
_cell.length_a   1.000
_cell.length_b   1.000
_cell.length_c   1.000
_cell.angle_alpha   90.00
_cell.angle_beta   90.00
_cell.angle_gamma   90.00
#
_symmetry.space_group_name_H-M   'P 1'
#
loop_
_entity.id
_entity.type
_entity.pdbx_description
1 polymer ?
#
loop_
_entity_poly.entity_id
_entity_poly.type
_entity_poly.pdbx_seq_one_letter_code
_entity_poly.pdbx_strand_id
1 'polypeptide(L)' 'MLEIKKQYIINENNKKVGVQLDIETFKKIEQLLEDYALGQLIKENDTNEVLDLDEAREYYSKLKKVK' A
#
# COMPACT_ATOMS: atom_id res chain seq x y z
N MET A 1 18.68 9.74 -8.15
CA MET A 1 17.93 8.52 -7.83
C MET A 1 18.39 8.04 -6.46
N LEU A 2 17.47 7.62 -5.58
CA LEU A 2 17.88 6.91 -4.37
C LEU A 2 18.61 5.63 -4.77
N GLU A 3 19.82 5.45 -4.26
CA GLU A 3 20.60 4.25 -4.51
C GLU A 3 20.13 3.13 -3.57
N ILE A 4 19.34 2.21 -4.12
CA ILE A 4 18.84 1.04 -3.39
C ILE A 4 19.93 -0.03 -3.40
N LYS A 5 20.53 -0.28 -2.24
CA LYS A 5 21.52 -1.35 -2.05
C LYS A 5 20.83 -2.71 -2.23
N LYS A 6 21.19 -3.42 -3.30
CA LYS A 6 20.55 -4.68 -3.67
C LYS A 6 21.54 -5.68 -4.22
N GLN A 7 21.30 -6.95 -3.93
CA GLN A 7 22.00 -8.07 -4.51
C GLN A 7 21.04 -8.89 -5.36
N TYR A 8 21.53 -9.50 -6.43
CA TYR A 8 20.70 -10.33 -7.29
C TYR A 8 20.94 -11.81 -7.00
N ILE A 9 19.86 -12.56 -6.91
CA ILE A 9 19.91 -14.03 -6.89
C ILE A 9 19.89 -14.48 -8.35
N ILE A 10 20.95 -15.20 -8.74
CA ILE A 10 21.17 -15.68 -10.11
C ILE A 10 20.97 -17.19 -10.14
N ASN A 11 20.26 -17.70 -11.15
CA ASN A 11 20.10 -19.14 -11.36
C ASN A 11 21.21 -19.73 -12.25
N GLU A 12 21.16 -21.04 -12.48
CA GLU A 12 22.16 -21.78 -13.28
C GLU A 12 22.32 -21.27 -14.72
N ASN A 13 21.27 -20.65 -15.28
CA ASN A 13 21.27 -20.06 -16.63
C ASN A 13 21.75 -18.60 -16.65
N ASN A 14 22.43 -18.14 -15.60
CA ASN A 14 22.86 -16.76 -15.40
C ASN A 14 21.70 -15.73 -15.46
N LYS A 15 20.48 -16.15 -15.12
CA LYS A 15 19.30 -15.28 -15.10
C LYS A 15 19.01 -14.78 -13.68
N LYS A 16 18.73 -13.49 -13.55
CA LYS A 16 18.23 -12.87 -12.32
C LYS A 16 16.83 -13.41 -12.03
N VAL A 17 16.67 -14.10 -10.90
CA VAL A 17 15.39 -14.69 -10.46
C VAL A 17 14.87 -14.07 -9.17
N GLY A 18 15.71 -13.34 -8.45
CA GLY A 18 15.31 -12.65 -7.22
C GLY A 18 16.23 -11.48 -6.89
N VAL A 19 15.82 -10.73 -5.88
CA VAL A 19 16.59 -9.62 -5.32
C VAL A 19 16.62 -9.80 -3.80
N GLN A 20 17.80 -9.57 -3.22
CA GLN A 20 17.99 -9.48 -1.78
C GLN A 20 18.24 -8.02 -1.42
N LEU A 21 17.49 -7.55 -0.43
CA LEU A 21 17.48 -6.18 0.07
C LEU A 21 17.56 -6.24 1.59
N ASP A 22 17.99 -5.16 2.23
CA ASP A 22 17.75 -5.03 3.67
C ASP A 22 16.24 -4.91 3.94
N ILE A 23 15.81 -5.44 5.09
CA ILE A 23 14.40 -5.57 5.42
C ILE A 23 13.68 -4.21 5.52
N GLU A 24 14.39 -3.16 5.95
CA GLU A 24 13.82 -1.82 6.11
C GLU A 24 13.59 -1.14 4.75
N THR A 25 14.52 -1.33 3.81
CA THR A 25 14.33 -0.94 2.41
C THR A 25 13.15 -1.66 1.78
N PHE A 26 13.01 -2.97 2.02
CA PHE A 26 11.87 -3.74 1.50
C PHE A 26 10.53 -3.20 2.03
N LYS A 27 10.38 -3.04 3.35
CA LYS A 27 9.18 -2.48 3.97
C LYS A 27 8.84 -1.07 3.45
N LYS A 28 9.86 -0.24 3.26
CA LYS A 28 9.66 1.12 2.72
C LYS A 28 9.14 1.11 1.29
N ILE A 29 9.54 0.13 0.48
CA ILE A 29 9.00 -0.07 -0.87
C ILE A 29 7.53 -0.51 -0.78
N GLU A 30 7.21 -1.48 0.09
CA GLU A 30 5.82 -1.93 0.29
C GLU A 30 4.91 -0.77 0.74
N GLN A 31 5.31 -0.06 1.80
CA GLN A 31 4.56 1.08 2.31
C GLN A 31 4.30 2.13 1.22
N LEU A 32 5.31 2.48 0.42
CA LEU A 32 5.15 3.44 -0.66
C LEU A 32 4.12 2.99 -1.71
N LEU A 33 4.12 1.69 -2.05
CA LEU A 33 3.17 1.13 -3.02
C LEU A 33 1.75 1.10 -2.44
N GLU A 34 1.61 0.72 -1.17
CA GLU A 34 0.32 0.69 -0.45
C GLU A 34 -0.26 2.10 -0.30
N ASP A 35 0.55 3.06 0.17
CA ASP A 35 0.15 4.46 0.34
C ASP A 35 -0.31 5.06 -1.00
N TYR A 36 0.40 4.75 -2.09
CA TYR A 36 0.02 5.20 -3.43
C TYR A 36 -1.29 4.57 -3.89
N ALA A 37 -1.43 3.25 -3.76
CA ALA A 37 -2.65 2.54 -4.15
C ALA A 37 -3.86 3.03 -3.35
N LEU A 38 -3.72 3.19 -2.03
CA LEU A 38 -4.75 3.76 -1.15
C LEU A 38 -5.12 5.18 -1.57
N GLY A 39 -4.12 6.02 -1.87
CA GLY A 39 -4.36 7.37 -2.35
C GLY A 39 -5.15 7.42 -3.66
N GLN A 40 -4.93 6.47 -4.58
CA GLN A 40 -5.73 6.36 -5.80
C GLN A 40 -7.15 5.87 -5.50
N LEU A 41 -7.31 4.87 -4.64
CA LEU A 41 -8.64 4.39 -4.24
C LEU A 41 -9.48 5.48 -3.59
N ILE A 42 -8.86 6.36 -2.78
CA ILE A 42 -9.54 7.52 -2.20
C ILE A 42 -9.99 8.48 -3.31
N LYS A 43 -9.12 8.81 -4.27
CA LYS A 43 -9.45 9.71 -5.40
C LYS A 43 -10.53 9.15 -6.33
N GLU A 44 -10.52 7.85 -6.58
CA GLU A 44 -11.55 7.20 -7.40
C GLU A 44 -12.92 7.20 -6.70
N ASN A 45 -12.93 7.24 -5.37
CA ASN A 45 -14.12 7.33 -4.53
C ASN A 45 -14.42 8.76 -4.04
N ASP A 46 -13.83 9.79 -4.67
CA ASP A 46 -13.96 11.22 -4.33
C ASP A 46 -15.33 11.83 -4.71
N THR A 47 -16.37 10.99 -4.74
CA THR A 47 -17.79 11.37 -4.78
C THR A 47 -18.45 11.25 -3.41
N ASN A 48 -17.74 10.75 -2.40
CA ASN A 48 -18.25 10.60 -1.05
C ASN A 48 -18.29 11.95 -0.35
N GLU A 49 -19.50 12.36 0.03
CA GLU A 49 -19.78 13.43 0.98
C GLU A 49 -18.78 13.42 2.14
N VAL A 50 -18.12 14.56 2.38
CA VAL A 50 -17.18 14.70 3.50
C VAL A 50 -18.00 14.76 4.77
N LEU A 51 -18.13 13.62 5.45
CA LEU A 51 -18.79 13.54 6.74
C LEU A 51 -17.89 14.12 7.83
N ASP A 52 -18.46 14.93 8.70
CA ASP A 52 -17.79 15.26 9.95
C ASP A 52 -17.72 14.04 10.88
N LEU A 53 -17.03 14.19 12.01
CA LEU A 53 -16.79 13.09 12.93
C LEU A 53 -18.08 12.53 13.54
N ASP A 54 -19.10 13.35 13.78
CA ASP A 54 -20.38 12.92 14.35
C ASP A 54 -21.25 12.25 13.27
N GLU A 55 -21.30 12.83 12.06
CA GLU A 55 -21.95 12.26 10.89
C GLU A 55 -21.36 10.89 10.51
N ALA A 56 -20.03 10.77 10.51
CA ALA A 56 -19.33 9.52 10.24
C ALA A 56 -19.65 8.44 11.28
N ARG A 57 -19.72 8.81 12.57
CA ARG A 57 -20.11 7.91 13.66
C ARG A 57 -21.55 7.43 13.50
N GLU A 58 -22.46 8.34 13.20
CA GLU A 58 -23.88 8.02 12.97
C GLU A 58 -24.04 7.11 11.77
N TYR A 59 -23.40 7.42 10.64
CA TYR A 59 -23.40 6.59 9.44
C TYR A 59 -22.88 5.19 9.73
N TYR A 60 -21.73 5.08 10.38
CA TYR A 60 -21.12 3.79 10.74
C TYR A 60 -22.02 2.95 11.66
N SER A 61 -22.76 3.59 12.57
CA SER A 61 -23.70 2.90 13.47
C SER A 61 -24.86 2.23 12.73
N LYS A 62 -25.27 2.79 11.58
CA LYS A 62 -26.38 2.31 10.74
C LYS A 62 -25.96 1.21 9.77
N LEU A 63 -24.66 1.00 9.53
CA LEU A 63 -24.18 -0.05 8.64
C LEU A 63 -24.48 -1.44 9.21
N LYS A 64 -24.98 -2.34 8.36
CA LYS A 64 -25.27 -3.72 8.74
C LYS A 64 -23.95 -4.42 9.10
N LYS A 65 -23.76 -4.68 10.40
CA LYS A 65 -22.59 -5.41 10.88
C LYS A 65 -22.70 -6.87 10.44
N VAL A 66 -21.72 -7.34 9.68
CA VAL A 66 -21.58 -8.76 9.37
C VAL A 66 -21.26 -9.46 10.68
N LYS A 67 -22.09 -10.43 11.05
CA LYS A 67 -21.96 -11.26 12.26
C LYS A 67 -20.91 -12.34 12.07
#